data_AF-A0A2J7ZI74-F1
#
_entry.id   AF-A0A2J7ZI74-F1
#
_cell.length_a   1.000
_cell.length_b   1.000
_cell.length_c   1.000
_cell.angle_alpha   90.00
_cell.angle_beta   90.00
_cell.angle_gamma   90.00
#
_symmetry.space_group_name_H-M   'P 1'
#
loop_
_entity.id
_entity.type
_entity.pdbx_description
1 polymer ?
#
loop_
_entity_poly.entity_id
_entity_poly.type
_entity_poly.pdbx_seq_one_letter_code
_entity_poly.pdbx_strand_id
1 'polypeptide(L)'
;LSEGAEVSVLVVDGTRLVAEAQRRHGLAPTATAALGRTLLGALLMGAYRKEDEQVQITFRGDGPAGSILAMADTRGNVKGKVDNPAVDPPLREDGKLNVGGAVGKETMKERDGGTE
;
A
#
# COMPACT_ATOMS: atom_id res chain seq x y z
N LEU A 1 -11.14 -18.87 8.71
CA LEU A 1 -12.10 -19.54 7.81
C LEU A 1 -13.42 -19.66 8.53
N SER A 2 -14.53 -19.34 7.88
CA SER A 2 -15.87 -19.60 8.45
C SER A 2 -16.14 -21.10 8.57
N GLU A 3 -17.09 -21.46 9.43
CA GLU A 3 -17.60 -22.81 9.60
C GLU A 3 -18.35 -23.22 8.32
N GLY A 4 -17.62 -23.75 7.34
CA GLY A 4 -18.11 -24.01 5.97
C GLY A 4 -17.16 -23.55 4.85
N ALA A 5 -16.08 -22.82 5.18
CA ALA A 5 -15.07 -22.29 4.24
C ALA A 5 -15.60 -21.29 3.19
N GLU A 6 -16.80 -20.73 3.38
CA GLU A 6 -17.41 -19.73 2.50
C GLU A 6 -16.73 -18.36 2.59
N VAL A 7 -16.08 -18.07 3.72
CA VAL A 7 -15.38 -16.81 3.96
C VAL A 7 -13.99 -17.07 4.53
N SER A 8 -12.99 -16.45 3.89
CA SER A 8 -11.62 -16.32 4.42
C SER A 8 -11.38 -14.89 4.90
N VAL A 9 -10.72 -14.76 6.04
CA VAL A 9 -10.31 -13.47 6.62
C VAL A 9 -8.81 -13.54 6.85
N LEU A 10 -8.09 -12.53 6.36
CA LEU A 10 -6.68 -12.35 6.61
C LEU A 10 -6.46 -11.00 7.29
N VAL A 11 -5.59 -10.99 8.30
CA VAL A 11 -5.26 -9.80 9.09
C VAL A 11 -3.75 -9.61 9.08
N VAL A 12 -3.30 -8.36 8.95
CA VAL A 12 -1.89 -7.98 9.01
C VAL A 12 -1.70 -6.85 10.01
N ASP A 13 -0.76 -7.01 10.94
CA ASP A 13 -0.24 -5.90 11.74
C ASP A 13 1.02 -5.36 11.07
N GLY A 14 0.89 -4.18 10.48
CA GLY A 14 1.93 -3.50 9.74
C GLY A 14 2.69 -2.43 10.52
N THR A 15 2.45 -2.26 11.82
CA THR A 15 2.90 -1.07 12.57
C THR A 15 4.40 -0.84 12.43
N ARG A 16 5.20 -1.89 12.64
CA ARG A 16 6.66 -1.83 12.52
C ARG A 16 7.14 -1.62 11.09
N LEU A 17 6.47 -2.25 10.12
CA LEU A 17 6.76 -2.13 8.70
C LEU A 17 6.55 -0.69 8.20
N VAL A 18 5.38 -0.12 8.50
CA VAL A 18 5.02 1.24 8.08
C VAL A 18 5.91 2.27 8.77
N ALA A 19 6.23 2.08 10.05
CA ALA A 19 7.18 2.94 10.76
C ALA A 19 8.59 2.87 10.16
N GLU A 20 9.03 1.70 9.72
CA GLU A 20 10.33 1.57 9.02
C GLU A 20 10.31 2.24 7.65
N ALA A 21 9.22 2.07 6.88
CA ALA A 21 9.06 2.77 5.60
C ALA A 21 9.06 4.30 5.79
N GLN A 22 8.38 4.81 6.82
CA GLN A 22 8.38 6.22 7.18
C GLN A 22 9.79 6.74 7.45
N ARG A 23 10.57 6.04 8.29
CA ARG A 23 11.95 6.42 8.61
C ARG A 23 12.87 6.37 7.39
N ARG A 24 12.80 5.30 6.60
CA ARG A 24 13.68 5.10 5.43
C ARG A 24 13.43 6.12 4.32
N HIS A 25 12.17 6.46 4.08
CA HIS A 25 11.78 7.34 2.98
C HIS A 25 11.55 8.79 3.41
N GLY A 26 11.65 9.12 4.71
CA GLY A 26 11.41 10.47 5.21
C GLY A 26 9.98 10.95 4.95
N LEU A 27 8.99 10.06 5.16
CA LEU A 27 7.61 10.33 4.77
C LEU A 27 6.93 11.30 5.75
N ALA A 28 6.15 12.24 5.19
CA ALA A 28 5.19 13.04 5.93
C ALA A 28 3.99 12.18 6.39
N PRO A 29 3.15 12.65 7.34
CA PRO A 29 2.03 11.88 7.89
C PRO A 29 1.07 11.33 6.83
N THR A 30 0.58 12.16 5.91
CA THR A 30 -0.34 11.70 4.86
C THR A 30 0.35 10.75 3.87
N ALA A 31 1.59 11.03 3.49
CA ALA A 31 2.41 10.14 2.66
C ALA A 31 2.62 8.76 3.31
N THR A 32 2.87 8.73 4.62
CA THR A 32 3.04 7.51 5.42
C THR A 32 1.76 6.68 5.43
N ALA A 33 0.61 7.32 5.64
CA ALA A 33 -0.68 6.64 5.61
C ALA A 33 -0.99 6.07 4.21
N ALA A 34 -0.68 6.82 3.16
CA ALA A 34 -0.92 6.39 1.78
C ALA A 34 -0.04 5.18 1.42
N LEU A 35 1.29 5.29 1.60
CA LEU A 35 2.21 4.18 1.32
C LEU A 35 1.94 2.98 2.22
N GLY A 36 1.67 3.20 3.51
CA GLY A 36 1.40 2.13 4.47
C GLY A 36 0.21 1.28 4.07
N ARG A 37 -0.92 1.90 3.67
CA ARG A 37 -2.10 1.16 3.18
C ARG A 37 -1.77 0.33 1.94
N THR A 38 -0.98 0.87 1.01
CA THR A 38 -0.56 0.17 -0.20
C THR A 38 0.35 -1.03 0.11
N LEU A 39 1.31 -0.88 1.04
CA LEU A 39 2.19 -1.98 1.47
C LEU A 39 1.38 -3.13 2.09
N LEU A 40 0.43 -2.80 2.98
CA LEU A 40 -0.42 -3.83 3.61
C LEU A 40 -1.37 -4.48 2.61
N GLY A 41 -1.92 -3.71 1.68
CA GLY A 41 -2.71 -4.25 0.57
C GLY A 41 -1.91 -5.25 -0.27
N ALA A 42 -0.65 -4.93 -0.60
CA ALA A 42 0.23 -5.82 -1.34
C ALA A 42 0.52 -7.11 -0.55
N LEU A 43 0.79 -7.02 0.75
CA LEU A 43 1.00 -8.21 1.59
C LEU A 43 -0.24 -9.11 1.63
N LEU A 44 -1.43 -8.52 1.80
CA LEU A 44 -2.67 -9.28 1.84
C LEU A 44 -2.98 -9.97 0.51
N MET A 45 -2.73 -9.30 -0.62
CA MET A 45 -2.89 -9.90 -1.96
C MET A 45 -1.84 -10.98 -2.23
N GLY A 46 -0.59 -10.76 -1.83
CA GLY A 46 0.51 -11.70 -2.00
C GLY A 46 0.33 -13.00 -1.22
N ALA A 47 -0.40 -12.97 -0.10
CA ALA A 47 -0.67 -14.15 0.72
C ALA A 47 -1.51 -15.25 0.03
N TYR A 48 -2.22 -14.92 -1.05
CA TYR A 48 -3.03 -15.87 -1.81
C TYR A 48 -2.39 -16.31 -3.14
N ARG A 49 -1.16 -15.87 -3.41
CA ARG A 49 -0.44 -16.18 -4.66
C ARG A 49 0.27 -17.52 -4.58
N LYS A 50 0.56 -18.10 -5.75
CA LYS A 50 1.34 -19.35 -5.83
C LYS A 50 2.80 -19.09 -5.51
N GLU A 51 3.53 -20.14 -5.12
CA GLU A 51 4.98 -20.04 -4.90
C GLU A 51 5.68 -19.36 -6.10
N ASP A 52 6.66 -18.52 -5.79
CA ASP A 52 7.43 -17.70 -6.75
C ASP A 52 6.67 -16.60 -7.53
N GLU A 53 5.38 -16.38 -7.26
CA GLU A 53 4.65 -15.21 -7.77
C GLU A 53 4.87 -13.95 -6.91
N GLN A 54 4.84 -12.78 -7.55
CA GLN A 54 4.87 -11.49 -6.89
C GLN A 54 3.66 -10.66 -7.30
N VAL A 55 3.12 -9.89 -6.35
CA VAL A 55 2.09 -8.89 -6.64
C VAL A 55 2.70 -7.51 -6.67
N GLN A 56 2.38 -6.73 -7.70
CA GLN A 56 2.74 -5.33 -7.80
C GLN A 56 1.48 -4.47 -7.86
N ILE A 57 1.33 -3.56 -6.89
CA ILE A 57 0.26 -2.57 -6.86
C ILE A 57 0.85 -1.21 -7.22
N THR A 58 0.27 -0.56 -8.22
CA THR A 58 0.59 0.82 -8.59
C THR A 58 -0.67 1.68 -8.51
N PHE A 59 -0.69 2.62 -7.59
CA PHE A 59 -1.63 3.74 -7.64
C PHE A 59 -1.00 4.86 -8.44
N ARG A 60 -1.64 5.26 -9.53
CA ARG A 60 -1.26 6.47 -10.26
C ARG A 60 -2.30 7.51 -9.98
N GLY A 61 -1.93 8.44 -9.11
CA GLY A 61 -2.74 9.56 -8.71
C GLY A 61 -2.48 10.79 -9.57
N ASP A 62 -3.51 11.61 -9.78
CA ASP A 62 -3.40 13.00 -10.25
C ASP A 62 -3.16 14.00 -9.11
N GLY A 63 -3.12 13.51 -7.86
CA GLY A 63 -2.81 14.32 -6.68
C GLY A 63 -1.31 14.55 -6.45
N PRO A 64 -0.95 15.41 -5.48
CA PRO A 64 0.43 15.79 -5.18
C PRO A 64 1.34 14.65 -4.69
N ALA A 65 0.79 13.48 -4.35
CA ALA A 65 1.55 12.28 -4.03
C ALA A 65 2.23 11.65 -5.27
N GLY A 66 1.71 11.94 -6.47
CA GLY A 66 2.12 11.28 -7.71
C GLY A 66 1.75 9.80 -7.72
N SER A 67 2.71 8.93 -8.03
CA SER A 67 2.52 7.48 -7.99
C SER A 67 2.90 6.89 -6.63
N ILE A 68 2.15 5.88 -6.20
CA ILE A 68 2.50 5.01 -5.07
C ILE A 68 2.65 3.59 -5.60
N LEU A 69 3.78 2.97 -5.30
CA LEU A 69 4.11 1.61 -5.73
C LEU A 69 4.37 0.74 -4.51
N ALA A 70 3.78 -0.45 -4.48
CA ALA A 70 4.20 -1.52 -3.57
C ALA A 70 4.32 -2.85 -4.31
N MET A 71 5.21 -3.70 -3.83
CA MET A 71 5.43 -5.04 -4.35
C MET A 71 5.64 -5.99 -3.19
N ALA A 72 4.92 -7.10 -3.18
CA ALA A 72 5.06 -8.15 -2.17
C ALA A 72 5.29 -9.52 -2.83
N ASP A 73 6.09 -10.35 -2.18
CA ASP A 73 6.26 -11.76 -2.53
C ASP A 73 5.43 -12.67 -1.62
N THR A 74 5.34 -13.96 -1.98
CA THR A 74 4.62 -14.98 -1.21
C THR A 74 5.27 -15.33 0.13
N ARG A 75 6.48 -14.83 0.40
CA ARG A 75 7.22 -15.02 1.66
C ARG A 75 6.94 -13.91 2.67
N GLY A 76 6.06 -12.97 2.34
CA GLY A 76 5.72 -11.84 3.20
C GLY A 76 6.75 -10.72 3.19
N ASN A 77 7.67 -10.71 2.21
CA ASN A 77 8.54 -9.55 1.98
C ASN A 77 7.78 -8.51 1.18
N VAL A 78 7.93 -7.24 1.56
CA VAL A 78 7.30 -6.13 0.84
C VAL A 78 8.23 -4.93 0.76
N LYS A 79 8.17 -4.23 -0.38
CA LYS A 79 8.86 -2.97 -0.63
C LYS A 79 7.93 -2.01 -1.36
N GLY A 80 8.16 -0.72 -1.22
CA GLY A 80 7.36 0.28 -1.92
C GLY A 80 7.98 1.67 -1.88
N LYS A 81 7.40 2.59 -2.63
CA LYS A 81 7.79 4.00 -2.68
C LYS A 81 6.59 4.87 -3.03
N VAL A 82 6.68 6.15 -2.69
CA VAL A 82 5.80 7.22 -3.16
C VAL A 82 6.65 8.26 -3.88
N ASP A 83 6.15 8.84 -4.97
CA ASP A 83 6.90 9.82 -5.77
C ASP A 83 7.17 11.11 -4.98
N ASN A 84 6.22 11.56 -4.16
CA ASN A 84 6.41 12.70 -3.26
C ASN A 84 6.33 12.28 -1.78
N PRO A 85 7.47 12.03 -1.11
CA PRO A 85 7.53 11.72 0.32
C PRO A 85 6.99 12.82 1.24
N ALA A 86 7.03 14.08 0.81
CA ALA A 86 6.69 15.24 1.62
C ALA A 86 5.20 15.64 1.51
N VAL A 87 4.37 14.87 0.81
CA VAL A 87 2.96 15.20 0.61
C VAL A 87 2.19 15.14 1.94
N ASP A 88 1.68 16.30 2.35
CA ASP A 88 0.86 16.44 3.56
C ASP A 88 -0.15 17.59 3.39
N PRO A 89 -1.21 17.37 2.59
CA PRO A 89 -2.27 18.37 2.45
C PRO A 89 -2.96 18.60 3.81
N PRO A 90 -3.67 19.73 3.96
CA PRO A 90 -4.49 19.97 5.15
C PRO A 90 -5.41 18.80 5.46
N LEU A 91 -5.66 18.60 6.76
CA LEU A 91 -6.61 17.61 7.24
C LEU A 91 -7.98 17.81 6.58
N ARG A 92 -8.71 16.72 6.43
CA ARG A 92 -10.12 16.74 6.04
C ARG A 92 -10.95 17.48 7.11
N GLU A 93 -12.18 17.85 6.75
CA GLU A 93 -13.15 18.45 7.68
C GLU A 93 -13.41 17.59 8.92
N ASP A 94 -13.25 16.26 8.80
CA ASP A 94 -13.38 15.29 9.90
C ASP A 94 -12.11 15.17 10.78
N GLY A 95 -11.08 15.99 10.53
CA GLY A 95 -9.81 15.99 11.25
C GLY A 95 -8.86 14.84 10.89
N LYS A 96 -9.20 14.00 9.90
CA LYS A 96 -8.34 12.87 9.47
C LYS A 96 -7.41 13.27 8.34
N LEU A 97 -6.34 12.48 8.18
CA LEU A 97 -5.37 12.64 7.08
C LEU A 97 -6.08 12.59 5.72
N ASN A 98 -5.79 13.58 4.88
CA ASN A 98 -6.43 13.72 3.57
C ASN A 98 -5.71 12.89 2.50
N VAL A 99 -5.70 11.56 2.67
CA VAL A 99 -5.07 10.63 1.72
C VAL A 99 -5.72 10.72 0.33
N GLY A 100 -7.05 10.90 0.27
CA GLY A 100 -7.76 11.07 -1.01
C GLY A 100 -7.36 12.35 -1.74
N GLY A 101 -7.13 13.46 -1.02
CA GLY A 101 -6.60 14.69 -1.61
C GLY A 101 -5.13 14.60 -1.99
N ALA A 102 -4.33 13.79 -1.27
CA ALA A 102 -2.93 13.56 -1.60
C ALA A 102 -2.75 12.67 -2.84
N VAL A 103 -3.51 11.58 -2.94
CA VAL A 103 -3.43 10.64 -4.06
C VAL A 103 -4.21 11.15 -5.27
N GLY A 104 -5.38 11.75 -5.08
CA GLY A 104 -6.28 12.12 -6.17
C GLY A 104 -7.28 11.02 -6.51
N LYS A 105 -7.90 11.09 -7.70
CA LYS A 105 -9.08 10.28 -8.09
C LYS A 105 -8.82 9.32 -9.26
N GLU A 106 -7.58 9.20 -9.69
CA GLU A 106 -7.20 8.36 -10.82
C GLU A 106 -7.11 6.85 -10.50
N THR A 107 -6.68 6.09 -11.51
CA THR A 107 -6.83 4.63 -11.54
C THR A 107 -5.76 3.87 -10.74
N MET A 108 -6.18 2.83 -10.01
CA MET A 108 -5.29 1.81 -9.45
C MET A 108 -5.04 0.71 -10.49
N LYS A 109 -3.79 0.27 -10.66
CA LYS A 109 -3.45 -0.92 -11.46
C LYS A 109 -2.73 -1.96 -10.61
N GLU A 110 -3.23 -3.19 -10.68
CA GLU A 110 -2.56 -4.39 -10.19
C GLU A 110 -1.86 -5.08 -11.37
N ARG A 111 -0.67 -5.63 -11.12
CA ARG A 111 0.05 -6.45 -12.09
C ARG A 111 0.62 -7.69 -11.39
N ASP A 112 0.45 -8.83 -12.05
CA ASP A 112 1.14 -10.07 -11.73
C ASP A 112 2.59 -9.99 -12.21
N GLY A 113 3.53 -9.98 -11.27
CA GLY A 113 4.95 -10.09 -11.54
C GLY A 113 5.31 -11.55 -11.72
N GLY A 114 4.94 -12.14 -12.86
CA GLY A 114 5.48 -13.43 -13.28
C GLY A 114 6.97 -13.25 -13.58
N THR A 115 7.82 -14.06 -12.96
CA THR A 115 9.22 -14.20 -13.37
C THR A 115 9.22 -15.11 -14.60
N GLU A 116 9.45 -14.56 -15.79
CA GLU A 116 9.88 -15.36 -16.96
C GLU A 116 11.29 -15.92 -16.73
#